data_AF-E2BPP6-F1
#
_entry.id   AF-E2BPP6-F1
#
_cell.length_a   1.000
_cell.length_b   1.000
_cell.length_c   1.000
_cell.angle_alpha   90.00
_cell.angle_beta   90.00
_cell.angle_gamma   90.00
#
_symmetry.space_group_name_H-M   'P 1'
#
loop_
_entity.id
_entity.type
_entity.pdbx_description
1 polymer ?
#
loop_
_entity_poly.entity_id
_entity_poly.type
_entity_poly.pdbx_seq_one_letter_code
_entity_poly.pdbx_strand_id
1 'polypeptide(L)'
;SGPLTLYYGIMNQDLYINDLHCVVHIIVANVLDAHYVLLWEIMLHLCSKRMKHLRVILIGSKIQTEGRRNVEVCRKCNARKSQFEFESYRMVFRDYANIILSSHPPNVIIAFEADISKWDLQTDIILKLKRQSCPFIVTTASPSKYERNIRELRKALRIQLDLTPNENKFSSLKAYRNFEDDDVLYRNKFFFVI
;
A
#
# COMPACT_ATOMS: atom_id res chain seq x y z
N SER A 1 -10.64 -5.08 -2.10
CA SER A 1 -9.76 -4.84 -3.26
C SER A 1 -8.28 -4.79 -2.90
N GLY A 2 -7.87 -4.19 -1.77
CA GLY A 2 -6.46 -3.94 -1.39
C GLY A 2 -5.40 -4.95 -1.88
N PRO A 3 -5.40 -6.22 -1.42
CA PRO A 3 -4.39 -7.20 -1.84
C PRO A 3 -4.34 -7.42 -3.36
N LEU A 4 -5.51 -7.47 -4.01
CA LEU A 4 -5.62 -7.66 -5.46
C LEU A 4 -5.21 -6.42 -6.24
N THR A 5 -5.48 -5.21 -5.71
CA THR A 5 -4.95 -3.96 -6.26
C THR A 5 -3.42 -3.97 -6.26
N LEU A 6 -2.81 -4.37 -5.13
CA LEU A 6 -1.37 -4.48 -5.03
C LEU A 6 -0.83 -5.51 -6.03
N TYR A 7 -1.39 -6.73 -6.04
CA TYR A 7 -1.01 -7.79 -6.98
C TYR A 7 -1.07 -7.30 -8.43
N TYR A 8 -2.15 -6.62 -8.81
CA TYR A 8 -2.29 -6.04 -10.14
C TYR A 8 -1.24 -4.97 -10.44
N GLY A 9 -0.95 -4.08 -9.49
CA GLY A 9 0.09 -3.07 -9.65
C GLY A 9 1.48 -3.67 -9.84
N ILE A 10 1.78 -4.77 -9.13
CA ILE A 10 3.04 -5.52 -9.27
C ILE A 10 3.14 -6.13 -10.67
N MET A 11 2.11 -6.87 -11.09
CA MET A 11 2.11 -7.58 -12.37
C MET A 11 2.06 -6.63 -13.57
N ASN A 12 1.27 -5.56 -13.50
CA ASN A 12 1.08 -4.64 -14.62
C ASN A 12 2.31 -3.73 -14.86
N GLN A 13 3.24 -3.67 -13.92
CA GLN A 13 4.43 -2.82 -13.99
C GLN A 13 5.73 -3.64 -13.90
N ASP A 14 5.63 -4.98 -14.05
CA ASP A 14 6.74 -5.92 -13.98
C ASP A 14 7.65 -5.71 -12.74
N LEU A 15 7.03 -5.38 -11.61
CA LEU A 15 7.77 -5.10 -10.38
C LEU A 15 8.28 -6.39 -9.75
N TYR A 16 9.57 -6.44 -9.44
CA TYR A 16 10.15 -7.57 -8.74
C TYR A 16 9.68 -7.61 -7.27
N ILE A 17 9.10 -8.74 -6.86
CA ILE A 17 8.87 -9.07 -5.46
C ILE A 17 9.61 -10.36 -5.13
N ASN A 18 10.20 -10.38 -3.95
CA ASN A 18 10.88 -11.56 -3.45
C ASN A 18 9.89 -12.74 -3.27
N ASP A 19 10.19 -13.81 -3.99
CA ASP A 19 9.35 -15.01 -4.07
C ASP A 19 9.27 -15.84 -2.78
N LEU A 20 10.18 -15.63 -1.83
CA LEU A 20 10.24 -16.36 -0.58
C LEU A 20 9.70 -15.54 0.60
N HIS A 21 10.00 -14.25 0.64
CA HIS A 21 9.63 -13.35 1.72
C HIS A 21 9.14 -12.01 1.18
N CYS A 22 7.93 -11.60 1.55
CA CYS A 22 7.35 -10.33 1.14
C CYS A 22 6.90 -9.52 2.36
N VAL A 23 7.43 -8.31 2.49
CA VAL A 23 7.06 -7.30 3.46
C VAL A 23 6.30 -6.19 2.75
N VAL A 24 5.03 -6.03 3.10
CA VAL A 24 4.18 -4.98 2.56
C VAL A 24 3.97 -3.91 3.64
N HIS A 25 4.35 -2.68 3.34
CA HIS A 25 3.99 -1.54 4.16
C HIS A 25 2.76 -0.85 3.58
N ILE A 26 1.70 -0.77 4.38
CA ILE A 26 0.49 -0.03 4.04
C ILE A 26 0.52 1.25 4.87
N ILE A 27 0.86 2.36 4.22
CA ILE A 27 0.96 3.65 4.89
C ILE A 27 -0.37 4.41 4.82
N VAL A 28 -0.53 5.39 5.71
CA VAL A 28 -1.77 6.16 5.87
C VAL A 28 -3.00 5.25 6.04
N ALA A 29 -2.78 4.08 6.62
CA ALA A 29 -3.79 3.06 6.83
C ALA A 29 -4.92 3.58 7.73
N ASN A 30 -6.13 3.19 7.40
CA ASN A 30 -7.34 3.50 8.14
C ASN A 30 -7.94 2.22 8.78
N VAL A 31 -9.02 2.40 9.52
CA VAL A 31 -9.71 1.31 10.23
C VAL A 31 -10.18 0.19 9.28
N LEU A 32 -10.55 0.51 8.03
CA LEU A 32 -10.95 -0.50 7.06
C LEU A 32 -9.77 -1.37 6.63
N ASP A 33 -8.58 -0.80 6.47
CA ASP A 33 -7.38 -1.56 6.11
C ASP A 33 -7.03 -2.58 7.21
N ALA A 34 -7.19 -2.18 8.48
CA ALA A 34 -7.05 -3.08 9.63
C ALA A 34 -8.14 -4.15 9.68
N HIS A 35 -9.39 -3.78 9.43
CA HIS A 35 -10.53 -4.70 9.46
C HIS A 35 -10.38 -5.82 8.43
N TYR A 36 -9.85 -5.52 7.24
CA TYR A 36 -9.70 -6.48 6.15
C TYR A 36 -8.29 -7.10 6.05
N VAL A 37 -7.46 -7.01 7.09
CA VAL A 37 -6.07 -7.47 7.02
C VAL A 37 -5.95 -8.97 6.73
N LEU A 38 -6.89 -9.80 7.19
CA LEU A 38 -6.87 -11.25 6.96
C LEU A 38 -6.96 -11.61 5.47
N LEU A 39 -7.57 -10.75 4.65
CA LEU A 39 -7.68 -10.97 3.20
C LEU A 39 -6.32 -10.98 2.50
N TRP A 40 -5.26 -10.48 3.15
CA TRP A 40 -3.91 -10.46 2.60
C TRP A 40 -3.28 -11.84 2.47
N GLU A 41 -3.82 -12.87 3.12
CA GLU A 41 -3.36 -14.26 2.90
C GLU A 41 -3.39 -14.66 1.41
N ILE A 42 -4.28 -14.05 0.61
CA ILE A 42 -4.36 -14.30 -0.83
C ILE A 42 -3.03 -14.06 -1.57
N MET A 43 -2.16 -13.18 -1.04
CA MET A 43 -0.83 -12.92 -1.61
C MET A 43 0.07 -14.17 -1.56
N LEU A 44 -0.06 -15.03 -0.53
CA LEU A 44 0.63 -16.33 -0.44
C LEU A 44 0.18 -17.33 -1.52
N HIS A 45 -0.93 -17.05 -2.20
CA HIS A 45 -1.43 -17.86 -3.30
C HIS A 45 -1.08 -17.26 -4.67
N LEU A 46 -1.18 -15.94 -4.80
CA LEU A 46 -1.08 -15.24 -6.09
C LEU A 46 0.36 -14.87 -6.48
N CYS A 47 1.17 -14.37 -5.55
CA CYS A 47 2.49 -13.84 -5.90
C CYS A 47 3.49 -14.95 -6.23
N SER A 48 3.62 -15.95 -5.36
CA SER A 48 4.51 -17.08 -5.62
C SER A 48 4.09 -18.31 -4.83
N LYS A 49 4.09 -19.47 -5.50
CA LYS A 49 3.87 -20.76 -4.83
C LYS A 49 4.96 -21.10 -3.81
N ARG A 50 6.12 -20.44 -3.91
CA ARG A 50 7.28 -20.64 -3.04
C ARG A 50 7.27 -19.73 -1.81
N MET A 51 6.36 -18.74 -1.75
CA MET A 51 6.33 -17.75 -0.66
C MET A 51 6.16 -18.43 0.69
N LYS A 52 7.16 -18.24 1.55
CA LYS A 52 7.21 -18.80 2.91
C LYS A 52 6.77 -17.81 3.95
N HIS A 53 6.94 -16.53 3.72
CA HIS A 53 6.62 -15.53 4.73
C HIS A 53 6.07 -14.25 4.10
N LEU A 54 4.82 -13.92 4.47
CA LEU A 54 4.19 -12.64 4.19
C LEU A 54 4.13 -11.85 5.51
N ARG A 55 4.65 -10.62 5.52
CA ARG A 55 4.46 -9.68 6.63
C ARG A 55 3.75 -8.44 6.11
N VAL A 56 2.61 -8.12 6.70
CA VAL A 56 1.85 -6.89 6.40
C VAL A 56 1.95 -5.95 7.58
N ILE A 57 2.52 -4.78 7.35
CA ILE A 57 2.68 -3.73 8.34
C ILE A 57 1.73 -2.59 8.00
N LEU A 58 0.76 -2.33 8.87
CA LEU A 58 -0.16 -1.19 8.77
C LEU A 58 0.40 0.00 9.55
N ILE A 59 0.46 1.15 8.91
CA ILE A 59 0.94 2.39 9.51
C ILE A 59 -0.11 3.48 9.30
N GLY A 60 -0.66 4.01 10.38
CA GLY A 60 -1.60 5.13 10.26
C GLY A 60 -2.07 5.70 11.60
N SER A 61 -2.30 7.01 11.63
CA SER A 61 -2.69 7.73 12.86
C SER A 61 -4.07 7.32 13.41
N LYS A 62 -4.90 6.68 12.59
CA LYS A 62 -6.25 6.21 12.93
C LYS A 62 -6.31 4.72 13.28
N ILE A 63 -5.17 4.04 13.38
CA ILE A 63 -5.11 2.66 13.86
C ILE A 63 -5.46 2.64 15.35
N GLN A 64 -6.38 1.76 15.73
CA GLN A 64 -6.88 1.65 17.11
C GLN A 64 -6.14 0.60 17.93
N THR A 65 -5.63 -0.45 17.27
CA THR A 65 -4.95 -1.56 17.93
C THR A 65 -3.56 -1.67 17.34
N GLU A 66 -2.54 -1.59 18.20
CA GLU A 66 -1.14 -1.77 17.82
C GLU A 66 -0.66 -3.18 18.21
N GLY A 67 0.47 -3.56 17.63
CA GLY A 67 1.15 -4.81 17.97
C GLY A 67 1.31 -5.75 16.79
N ARG A 68 2.03 -6.85 17.05
CA ARG A 68 2.38 -7.89 16.09
C ARG A 68 1.68 -9.19 16.46
N ARG A 69 1.12 -9.87 15.47
CA ARG A 69 0.52 -11.19 15.64
C ARG A 69 0.70 -12.06 14.41
N ASN A 70 0.78 -13.36 14.63
CA ASN A 70 0.66 -14.35 13.57
C ASN A 70 -0.82 -14.51 13.20
N VAL A 71 -1.08 -14.62 11.91
CA VAL A 71 -2.40 -14.92 11.36
C VAL A 71 -2.47 -16.40 11.07
N GLU A 72 -3.56 -17.05 11.49
CA GLU A 72 -3.85 -18.42 11.09
C GLU A 72 -4.12 -18.46 9.58
N VAL A 73 -3.29 -19.23 8.87
CA VAL A 73 -3.39 -19.38 7.41
C VAL A 73 -4.21 -20.61 7.05
N CYS A 74 -4.77 -20.63 5.85
CA CYS A 74 -5.54 -21.76 5.34
C CYS A 74 -4.69 -23.05 5.27
N ARG A 75 -5.36 -24.20 5.20
CA ARG A 75 -4.73 -25.53 5.15
C ARG A 75 -3.66 -25.66 4.06
N LYS A 76 -3.86 -25.03 2.90
CA LYS A 76 -2.89 -25.08 1.78
C LYS A 76 -1.62 -24.26 2.08
N CYS A 77 -1.75 -23.10 2.72
CA CYS A 77 -0.60 -22.31 3.17
C CYS A 77 0.12 -23.01 4.32
N ASN A 78 -0.62 -23.56 5.27
CA ASN A 78 -0.06 -24.30 6.40
C ASN A 78 0.72 -25.55 5.92
N ALA A 79 0.17 -26.33 4.99
CA ALA A 79 0.86 -27.49 4.40
C ALA A 79 2.15 -27.09 3.66
N ARG A 80 2.21 -25.89 3.09
CA ARG A 80 3.43 -25.31 2.49
C ARG A 80 4.40 -24.72 3.52
N LYS A 81 4.04 -24.74 4.80
CA LYS A 81 4.75 -24.08 5.90
C LYS A 81 4.91 -22.57 5.66
N SER A 82 3.92 -21.96 5.01
CA SER A 82 3.88 -20.51 4.81
C SER A 82 3.35 -19.83 6.08
N GLN A 83 3.92 -18.68 6.42
CA GLN A 83 3.55 -17.86 7.56
C GLN A 83 2.98 -16.52 7.08
N PHE A 84 1.97 -16.03 7.79
CA PHE A 84 1.44 -14.69 7.61
C PHE A 84 1.53 -13.94 8.94
N GLU A 85 2.38 -12.91 8.96
CA GLU A 85 2.51 -11.98 10.07
C GLU A 85 1.80 -10.67 9.77
N PHE A 86 1.11 -10.16 10.78
CA PHE A 86 0.49 -8.85 10.75
C PHE A 86 1.04 -7.99 11.88
N GLU A 87 1.32 -6.74 11.56
CA GLU A 87 1.74 -5.74 12.53
C GLU A 87 1.12 -4.39 12.24
N SER A 88 0.90 -3.60 13.29
CA SER A 88 0.30 -2.28 13.15
C SER A 88 0.90 -1.25 14.10
N TYR A 89 1.07 -0.04 13.56
CA TYR A 89 1.67 1.11 14.21
C TYR A 89 0.77 2.35 14.09
N ARG A 90 0.39 2.92 15.23
CA ARG A 90 -0.36 4.17 15.30
C ARG A 90 0.60 5.36 15.25
N MET A 91 0.97 5.75 14.04
CA MET A 91 1.88 6.87 13.83
C MET A 91 1.55 7.65 12.55
N VAL A 92 2.07 8.88 12.48
CA VAL A 92 1.98 9.72 11.28
C VAL A 92 3.05 9.32 10.27
N PHE A 93 2.88 9.78 9.03
CA PHE A 93 3.78 9.43 7.92
C PHE A 93 5.24 9.83 8.15
N ARG A 94 5.47 10.99 8.79
CA ARG A 94 6.82 11.45 9.17
C ARG A 94 7.54 10.45 10.08
N ASP A 95 6.88 10.00 11.14
CA ASP A 95 7.47 9.08 12.11
C ASP A 95 7.77 7.72 11.47
N TYR A 96 6.88 7.26 10.59
CA TYR A 96 7.13 6.08 9.76
C TYR A 96 8.41 6.19 8.93
N ALA A 97 8.55 7.29 8.19
CA ALA A 97 9.72 7.52 7.35
C ALA A 97 11.01 7.59 8.18
N ASN A 98 10.92 8.04 9.44
CA ASN A 98 12.06 8.20 10.33
C ASN A 98 12.44 6.91 11.07
N ILE A 99 11.46 6.16 11.56
CA ILE A 99 11.65 5.07 12.53
C ILE A 99 11.51 3.72 11.85
N ILE A 100 10.39 3.49 11.17
CA ILE A 100 10.02 2.17 10.65
C ILE A 100 10.75 1.87 9.35
N LEU A 101 10.78 2.84 8.43
CA LEU A 101 11.34 2.62 7.09
C LEU A 101 12.81 2.20 7.10
N SER A 102 13.59 2.73 8.05
CA SER A 102 15.02 2.38 8.21
C SER A 102 15.23 1.05 8.94
N SER A 103 14.35 0.71 9.89
CA SER A 103 14.50 -0.48 10.74
C SER A 103 13.92 -1.74 10.10
N HIS A 104 12.93 -1.57 9.24
CA HIS A 104 12.17 -2.63 8.60
C HIS A 104 12.02 -2.30 7.12
N PRO A 105 13.00 -2.63 6.26
CA PRO A 105 12.91 -2.31 4.84
C PRO A 105 11.77 -3.11 4.17
N PRO A 106 10.82 -2.45 3.49
CA PRO A 106 9.74 -3.13 2.78
C PRO A 106 10.17 -3.71 1.44
N ASN A 107 9.45 -4.72 0.96
CA ASN A 107 9.50 -5.13 -0.44
C ASN A 107 8.60 -4.27 -1.32
N VAL A 108 7.52 -3.70 -0.75
CA VAL A 108 6.63 -2.77 -1.44
C VAL A 108 5.94 -1.87 -0.43
N ILE A 109 5.78 -0.60 -0.79
CA ILE A 109 4.98 0.38 -0.05
C ILE A 109 3.71 0.63 -0.84
N ILE A 110 2.55 0.64 -0.17
CA ILE A 110 1.28 1.01 -0.78
C ILE A 110 0.51 2.01 0.08
N ALA A 111 -0.06 3.03 -0.56
CA ALA A 111 -0.96 3.99 0.06
C ALA A 111 -2.36 3.89 -0.57
N PHE A 112 -3.33 3.39 0.20
CA PHE A 112 -4.71 3.28 -0.26
C PHE A 112 -5.45 4.60 -0.14
N GLU A 113 -6.17 4.98 -1.20
CA GLU A 113 -6.98 6.21 -1.21
C GLU A 113 -6.23 7.47 -0.75
N ALA A 114 -4.94 7.54 -1.08
CA ALA A 114 -4.03 8.56 -0.57
C ALA A 114 -4.46 9.96 -0.99
N ASP A 115 -4.22 10.92 -0.10
CA ASP A 115 -4.31 12.34 -0.40
C ASP A 115 -2.99 12.98 -0.02
N ILE A 116 -2.10 13.07 -1.01
CA ILE A 116 -0.70 13.48 -0.81
C ILE A 116 -0.62 14.94 -0.37
N SER A 117 -1.62 15.75 -0.70
CA SER A 117 -1.73 17.13 -0.21
C SER A 117 -1.75 17.24 1.33
N LYS A 118 -2.14 16.16 2.03
CA LYS A 118 -2.17 16.07 3.50
C LYS A 118 -0.89 15.48 4.08
N TRP A 119 0.06 15.08 3.24
CA TRP A 119 1.31 14.47 3.69
C TRP A 119 2.32 15.57 4.00
N ASP A 120 2.98 15.43 5.13
CA ASP A 120 4.14 16.25 5.47
C ASP A 120 5.34 15.75 4.66
N LEU A 121 5.48 16.27 3.44
CA LEU A 121 6.53 15.91 2.48
C LEU A 121 7.71 16.89 2.55
N GLN A 122 8.30 17.04 3.73
CA GLN A 122 9.57 17.76 3.82
C GLN A 122 10.68 17.04 3.04
N THR A 123 11.69 17.82 2.63
CA THR A 123 12.78 17.36 1.76
C THR A 123 13.47 16.11 2.29
N ASP A 124 13.65 15.99 3.60
CA ASP A 124 14.27 14.83 4.24
C ASP A 124 13.43 13.55 4.10
N ILE A 125 12.11 13.63 4.24
CA ILE A 125 11.18 12.52 4.07
C ILE A 125 11.17 12.05 2.61
N ILE A 126 11.15 12.99 1.67
CA ILE A 126 11.23 12.71 0.24
C ILE A 126 12.54 11.97 -0.10
N LEU A 127 13.66 12.44 0.44
CA LEU A 127 14.96 11.79 0.24
C LEU A 127 14.97 10.37 0.81
N LYS A 128 14.33 10.14 1.96
CA LYS A 128 14.21 8.79 2.54
C LYS A 128 13.39 7.84 1.68
N LEU A 129 12.29 8.32 1.10
CA LEU A 129 11.49 7.55 0.14
C LEU A 129 12.29 7.22 -1.12
N LYS A 130 12.95 8.22 -1.73
CA LYS A 130 13.79 8.03 -2.93
C LYS A 130 14.96 7.07 -2.72
N ARG A 131 15.46 6.95 -1.49
CA ARG A 131 16.53 6.01 -1.13
C ARG A 131 16.05 4.57 -1.04
N GLN A 132 14.74 4.33 -0.92
CA GLN A 132 14.21 2.99 -0.96
C GLN A 132 14.24 2.48 -2.40
N SER A 133 14.76 1.27 -2.59
CA SER A 133 14.73 0.57 -3.88
C SER A 133 13.42 -0.18 -4.13
N CYS A 134 12.46 -0.12 -3.20
CA CYS A 134 11.19 -0.81 -3.33
C CYS A 134 10.16 0.06 -4.08
N PRO A 135 9.25 -0.57 -4.85
CA PRO A 135 8.16 0.14 -5.48
C PRO A 135 7.25 0.83 -4.46
N PHE A 136 6.80 2.03 -4.81
CA PHE A 136 5.80 2.76 -4.04
C PHE A 136 4.53 2.98 -4.85
N ILE A 137 3.47 2.24 -4.50
CA ILE A 137 2.17 2.29 -5.18
C ILE A 137 1.22 3.24 -4.44
N VAL A 138 0.58 4.12 -5.18
CA VAL A 138 -0.45 5.03 -4.65
C VAL A 138 -1.73 4.82 -5.42
N THR A 139 -2.86 4.72 -4.71
CA THR A 139 -4.17 4.48 -5.32
C THR A 139 -5.15 5.62 -5.03
N THR A 140 -6.09 5.86 -5.94
CA THR A 140 -7.16 6.84 -5.80
C THR A 140 -8.48 6.33 -6.38
N ALA A 141 -9.59 6.88 -5.91
CA ALA A 141 -10.91 6.57 -6.46
C ALA A 141 -11.29 7.40 -7.71
N SER A 142 -10.68 8.57 -7.91
CA SER A 142 -11.03 9.50 -9.02
C SER A 142 -9.81 10.00 -9.80
N PRO A 143 -9.99 10.38 -11.08
CA PRO A 143 -8.94 11.02 -11.89
C PRO A 143 -8.53 12.40 -11.32
N SER A 144 -9.47 13.17 -10.78
CA SER A 144 -9.17 14.47 -10.18
C SER A 144 -8.21 14.35 -8.99
N LYS A 145 -8.42 13.37 -8.12
CA LYS A 145 -7.56 13.09 -6.97
C LYS A 145 -6.20 12.53 -7.40
N TYR A 146 -6.19 11.72 -8.45
CA TYR A 146 -4.97 11.23 -9.08
C TYR A 146 -4.08 12.39 -9.57
N GLU A 147 -4.64 13.30 -10.37
CA GLU A 147 -3.93 14.48 -10.90
C GLU A 147 -3.44 15.40 -9.80
N ARG A 148 -4.25 15.60 -8.74
CA ARG A 148 -3.85 16.35 -7.55
C ARG A 148 -2.65 15.71 -6.87
N ASN A 149 -2.67 14.40 -6.65
CA ASN A 149 -1.57 13.67 -6.03
C ASN A 149 -0.27 13.76 -6.84
N ILE A 150 -0.35 13.62 -8.17
CA ILE A 150 0.82 13.80 -9.04
C ILE A 150 1.37 15.21 -8.98
N ARG A 151 0.50 16.21 -8.98
CA ARG A 151 0.92 17.61 -8.88
C ARG A 151 1.69 17.87 -7.59
N GLU A 152 1.19 17.37 -6.45
CA GLU A 152 1.88 17.51 -5.17
C GLU A 152 3.20 16.74 -5.14
N LEU A 153 3.24 15.53 -5.73
CA LEU A 153 4.50 14.78 -5.86
C LEU A 153 5.51 15.47 -6.77
N ARG A 154 5.09 16.06 -7.90
CA ARG A 154 5.99 16.79 -8.80
C ARG A 154 6.60 18.01 -8.10
N LYS A 155 5.79 18.76 -7.33
CA LYS A 155 6.28 19.87 -6.50
C LYS A 155 7.31 19.41 -5.48
N ALA A 156 7.02 18.30 -4.79
CA ALA A 156 7.88 17.70 -3.78
C ALA A 156 9.20 17.16 -4.37
N LEU A 157 9.10 16.34 -5.41
CA LEU A 157 10.22 15.57 -5.96
C LEU A 157 11.12 16.40 -6.88
N ARG A 158 10.62 17.54 -7.39
CA ARG A 158 11.27 18.40 -8.41
C ARG A 158 11.75 17.61 -9.65
N ILE A 159 11.01 16.57 -10.02
CA ILE A 159 11.31 15.69 -11.15
C ILE A 159 10.08 15.67 -12.08
N GLN A 160 10.33 15.62 -13.39
CA GLN A 160 9.31 15.20 -14.36
C GLN A 160 9.18 13.68 -14.27
N LEU A 161 8.22 13.21 -13.48
CA LEU A 161 7.80 11.82 -13.53
C LEU A 161 6.68 11.70 -14.57
N ASP A 162 6.88 10.78 -15.53
CA ASP A 162 5.82 10.31 -16.42
C ASP A 162 4.98 9.28 -15.65
N LEU A 163 4.05 9.81 -14.85
CA LEU A 163 3.08 9.02 -14.11
C LEU A 163 1.79 9.09 -14.92
N THR A 164 1.58 8.10 -15.80
CA THR A 164 0.29 7.93 -16.49
C THR A 164 -0.67 7.12 -15.63
N PRO A 165 -1.97 7.48 -15.60
CA PRO A 165 -2.93 6.80 -14.73
C PRO A 165 -3.16 5.39 -15.23
N ASN A 166 -2.96 4.41 -14.36
CA ASN A 166 -3.36 3.04 -14.62
C ASN A 166 -4.72 2.80 -13.97
N GLU A 167 -5.68 2.31 -14.74
CA GLU A 167 -6.93 1.82 -14.20
C GLU A 167 -6.72 0.43 -13.58
N ASN A 168 -7.15 0.28 -12.32
CA ASN A 168 -7.04 -0.97 -11.59
C ASN A 168 -8.26 -1.86 -11.88
N LYS A 169 -8.04 -2.98 -12.55
CA LYS A 169 -9.10 -3.98 -12.85
C LYS A 169 -9.65 -4.70 -11.62
N PHE A 170 -8.98 -4.58 -10.47
CA PHE A 170 -9.42 -5.12 -9.19
C PHE A 170 -9.89 -4.01 -8.23
N SER A 171 -10.41 -2.90 -8.75
CA SER A 171 -11.02 -1.86 -7.92
C SER A 171 -12.18 -2.43 -7.10
N SER A 172 -12.56 -1.71 -6.04
CA SER A 172 -13.77 -2.06 -5.28
C SER A 172 -14.97 -2.09 -6.21
N LEU A 173 -15.83 -3.10 -6.08
CA LEU A 173 -17.18 -3.09 -6.67
C LEU A 173 -18.22 -2.45 -5.74
N LYS A 174 -17.83 -2.20 -4.47
CA LYS A 174 -18.66 -1.45 -3.52
C LYS A 174 -18.53 0.04 -3.81
N ALA A 175 -19.62 0.60 -4.32
CA ALA A 175 -19.81 2.03 -4.48
C ALA A 175 -19.84 2.74 -3.11
N TYR A 176 -19.34 3.97 -3.06
CA TYR A 176 -19.54 4.87 -1.93
C TYR A 176 -19.82 6.29 -2.43
N ARG A 177 -20.62 7.04 -1.67
CA ARG A 177 -20.91 8.44 -2.00
C ARG A 177 -19.70 9.30 -1.65
N ASN A 178 -19.22 10.07 -2.62
CA ASN A 178 -18.22 11.09 -2.42
C ASN A 178 -18.91 12.42 -2.14
N PHE A 179 -18.71 12.94 -0.94
CA PHE A 179 -19.27 14.24 -0.54
C PHE A 179 -18.48 15.43 -1.10
N GLU A 180 -17.24 15.22 -1.57
CA GLU A 180 -16.44 16.30 -2.16
C GLU A 180 -17.01 16.75 -3.51
N ASP A 181 -17.42 15.79 -4.36
CA ASP A 181 -17.86 16.05 -5.74
C ASP A 181 -19.34 15.67 -6.00
N ASP A 182 -20.09 15.30 -4.95
CA ASP A 182 -21.45 14.73 -5.01
C ASP A 182 -21.63 13.59 -6.02
N ASP A 183 -20.64 12.69 -6.08
CA ASP A 183 -20.57 11.59 -7.05
C ASP A 183 -20.53 10.21 -6.36
N VAL A 184 -20.68 9.15 -7.13
CA VAL A 184 -20.54 7.76 -6.69
C VAL A 184 -19.18 7.21 -7.14
N LEU A 185 -18.31 6.92 -6.16
CA LEU A 185 -16.96 6.47 -6.43
C LEU A 185 -16.73 5.00 -6.00
N TYR A 186 -15.65 4.44 -6.54
CA TYR A 186 -15.19 3.10 -6.25
C TYR A 186 -13.74 3.16 -5.77
N ARG A 187 -13.46 2.55 -4.61
CA ARG A 187 -12.12 2.59 -4.03
C ARG A 187 -11.09 1.86 -4.89
N ASN A 188 -9.87 2.39 -4.90
CA ASN A 188 -8.69 1.92 -5.59
C ASN A 188 -8.94 1.78 -7.11
N LYS A 189 -9.64 2.74 -7.72
CA LYS A 189 -9.97 2.70 -9.15
C LYS A 189 -8.76 3.00 -10.04
N PHE A 190 -7.92 3.94 -9.63
CA PHE A 190 -6.71 4.31 -10.33
C PHE A 190 -5.50 4.09 -9.43
N PHE A 191 -4.34 3.89 -10.05
CA PHE A 191 -3.07 3.86 -9.35
C PHE A 191 -1.92 4.37 -10.21
N PHE A 192 -0.82 4.69 -9.54
CA PHE A 192 0.48 4.94 -10.14
C PHE A 192 1.58 4.37 -9.24
N VAL A 193 2.75 4.16 -9.83
CA VAL A 193 3.94 3.66 -9.14
C VAL A 193 5.03 4.71 -9.22
N ILE A 194 5.69 4.96 -8.10
CA ILE A 194 6.84 5.87 -7.94
C ILE A 194 8.10 5.02 -7.75
#